data_AF-A0A7R9K5E4-F1
#
_entry.id   AF-A0A7R9K5E4-F1
#
_cell.length_a   1.000
_cell.length_b   1.000
_cell.length_c   1.000
_cell.angle_alpha   90.00
_cell.angle_beta   90.00
_cell.angle_gamma   90.00
#
_symmetry.space_group_name_H-M   'P 1'
#
loop_
_entity.id
_entity.type
_entity.pdbx_description
1 polymer ?
#
loop_
_entity_poly.entity_id
_entity_poly.type
_entity_poly.pdbx_seq_one_letter_code
_entity_poly.pdbx_strand_id
1 'polypeptide(L)'
;MDDVFLSSPGLRLHVSRSTEYQAVVGFGGAFTDAAGINILSLSPQAQDNLLKSYFSPEGLEFNLGRVPIAGCDFSTHTYSYDNVSGDETLQHFKLTKEDFTYKIPLIKRAQELGNKNLLLLAGAWSPPPWMKTNNDYSGFGFLKEEYYQTWADYHIRFLDAYKKEGLKFWAISTGNEPANGIIPVNRFNSLGWTPYTQRTWIAENLGPALRNSRHKKTKLLALDDQRFMLPWWVNIVMSDEKAASYIDGVAVHWYWDGLFPASLLDYTHDSHPDKFLLATEACVGDKPWEFTKVDLGSWTRGEAYMEDIIQDMSHWVSGWVDWNLALDLTGGPNWARNFVDAAVIVNATANEFYKQPMFYALGHFSKFVPEGSVRVEVGLSTNTGIRAVAFRAPSGCIVIIFYNRYNRDIPVTISDSDTGSFKIMVTRRSFNTILYW
;
A
#
# COMPACT_ATOMS: atom_id res chain seq x y z
N MET A 1 -27.59 -33.16 -39.17
CA MET A 1 -27.89 -32.29 -38.02
C MET A 1 -26.64 -31.50 -37.78
N ASP A 2 -26.59 -30.33 -38.40
CA ASP A 2 -25.48 -29.40 -38.27
C ASP A 2 -25.60 -28.75 -36.89
N ASP A 3 -24.70 -29.12 -35.97
CA ASP A 3 -24.53 -28.42 -34.71
C ASP A 3 -23.92 -27.06 -35.01
N VAL A 4 -24.81 -26.08 -35.17
CA VAL A 4 -24.48 -24.65 -35.13
C VAL A 4 -23.94 -24.35 -33.74
N PHE A 5 -22.62 -24.50 -33.58
CA PHE A 5 -21.88 -23.75 -32.58
C PHE A 5 -22.11 -22.27 -32.89
N LEU A 6 -23.10 -21.67 -32.23
CA LEU A 6 -23.21 -20.23 -32.12
C LEU A 6 -21.90 -19.76 -31.49
N SER A 7 -20.95 -19.34 -32.33
CA SER A 7 -19.74 -18.66 -31.89
C SER A 7 -20.21 -17.43 -31.13
N SER A 8 -20.15 -17.47 -29.80
CA SER A 8 -20.31 -16.28 -28.99
C SER A 8 -19.38 -15.23 -29.60
N PRO A 9 -19.88 -14.04 -30.00
CA PRO A 9 -18.99 -13.00 -30.48
C PRO A 9 -17.94 -12.78 -29.39
N GLY A 10 -16.65 -12.94 -29.77
CA GLY A 10 -15.55 -12.79 -28.82
C GLY A 10 -15.62 -11.43 -28.12
N LEU A 11 -15.10 -11.37 -26.90
CA LEU A 11 -15.14 -10.14 -26.08
C LEU A 11 -14.41 -9.02 -26.84
N ARG A 12 -15.00 -7.83 -26.89
CA ARG A 12 -14.33 -6.64 -27.44
C ARG A 12 -13.93 -5.70 -26.29
N LEU A 13 -12.67 -5.30 -26.31
CA LEU A 13 -12.13 -4.26 -25.45
C LEU A 13 -11.78 -3.05 -26.33
N HIS A 14 -12.37 -1.91 -26.02
CA HIS A 14 -12.09 -0.64 -26.67
C HIS A 14 -11.12 0.16 -25.80
N VAL A 15 -10.02 0.64 -26.36
CA VAL A 15 -9.05 1.53 -25.70
C VAL A 15 -9.20 2.91 -26.31
N SER A 16 -9.43 3.93 -25.47
CA SER A 16 -9.46 5.33 -25.88
C SER A 16 -8.25 6.05 -25.31
N ARG A 17 -7.26 6.36 -26.16
CA ARG A 17 -6.03 7.06 -25.74
C ARG A 17 -6.25 8.54 -25.39
N SER A 18 -7.37 9.12 -25.82
CA SER A 18 -7.71 10.54 -25.59
C SER A 18 -8.38 10.80 -24.25
N THR A 19 -8.88 9.77 -23.57
CA THR A 19 -9.53 9.89 -22.27
C THR A 19 -8.57 9.42 -21.19
N GLU A 20 -8.03 10.38 -20.44
CA GLU A 20 -7.00 10.17 -19.42
C GLU A 20 -7.58 10.38 -18.01
N TYR A 21 -7.04 9.63 -17.05
CA TYR A 21 -7.42 9.67 -15.64
C TYR A 21 -6.19 10.02 -14.77
N GLN A 22 -6.02 9.36 -13.63
CA GLN A 22 -4.91 9.60 -12.72
C GLN A 22 -3.55 9.15 -13.28
N ALA A 23 -2.50 9.85 -12.86
CA ALA A 23 -1.13 9.40 -13.02
C ALA A 23 -0.76 8.40 -11.92
N VAL A 24 -0.04 7.35 -12.29
CA VAL A 24 0.43 6.30 -11.39
C VAL A 24 1.69 6.76 -10.69
N VAL A 25 1.63 6.80 -9.35
CA VAL A 25 2.76 7.00 -8.44
C VAL A 25 3.61 5.74 -8.38
N GLY A 26 3.00 4.56 -8.27
CA GLY A 26 3.73 3.30 -8.35
C GLY A 26 3.25 2.20 -7.42
N PHE A 27 4.15 1.25 -7.15
CA PHE A 27 3.87 0.00 -6.46
C PHE A 27 5.00 -0.37 -5.50
N GLY A 28 4.66 -1.02 -4.38
CA GLY A 28 5.63 -1.29 -3.33
C GLY A 28 5.18 -2.29 -2.28
N GLY A 29 5.94 -2.34 -1.19
CA GLY A 29 5.63 -3.08 0.02
C GLY A 29 6.20 -2.43 1.29
N ALA A 30 5.87 -2.97 2.45
CA ALA A 30 6.28 -2.45 3.75
C ALA A 30 7.56 -3.10 4.30
N PHE A 31 8.49 -2.24 4.74
CA PHE A 31 9.68 -2.56 5.52
C PHE A 31 9.33 -2.65 7.01
N THR A 32 8.57 -3.66 7.40
CA THR A 32 8.28 -3.96 8.81
C THR A 32 9.50 -4.61 9.49
N ASP A 33 9.49 -4.64 10.82
CA ASP A 33 10.52 -5.36 11.57
C ASP A 33 10.49 -6.86 11.23
N ALA A 34 9.29 -7.44 11.08
CA ALA A 34 9.10 -8.82 10.65
C ALA A 34 9.72 -9.10 9.28
N ALA A 35 9.49 -8.23 8.29
CA ALA A 35 10.11 -8.36 6.97
C ALA A 35 11.64 -8.34 7.07
N GLY A 36 12.19 -7.42 7.86
CA GLY A 36 13.64 -7.36 8.03
C GLY A 36 14.23 -8.53 8.79
N ILE A 37 13.56 -9.04 9.82
CA ILE A 37 13.97 -10.26 10.54
C ILE A 37 14.02 -11.45 9.57
N ASN A 38 12.99 -11.63 8.75
CA ASN A 38 12.91 -12.73 7.81
C ASN A 38 13.96 -12.63 6.72
N ILE A 39 14.11 -11.46 6.10
CA ILE A 39 15.12 -11.27 5.05
C ILE A 39 16.52 -11.54 5.64
N LEU A 40 16.88 -10.94 6.77
CA LEU A 40 18.20 -11.11 7.37
C LEU A 40 18.46 -12.51 7.95
N SER A 41 17.44 -13.37 8.06
CA SER A 41 17.61 -14.77 8.44
C SER A 41 18.20 -15.65 7.34
N LEU A 42 18.18 -15.17 6.08
CA LEU A 42 18.77 -15.84 4.93
C LEU A 42 20.30 -15.60 4.84
N SER A 43 20.99 -16.42 4.06
CA SER A 43 22.37 -16.14 3.64
C SER A 43 22.47 -14.86 2.82
N PRO A 44 23.62 -14.15 2.79
CA PRO A 44 23.77 -12.90 2.03
C PRO A 44 23.39 -13.03 0.54
N GLN A 45 23.67 -14.17 -0.08
CA GLN A 45 23.29 -14.43 -1.47
C GLN A 45 21.76 -14.57 -1.63
N ALA A 46 21.10 -15.28 -0.74
CA ALA A 46 19.64 -15.45 -0.78
C ALA A 46 18.92 -14.13 -0.44
N GLN A 47 19.45 -13.34 0.50
CA GLN A 47 18.99 -11.97 0.77
C GLN A 47 19.03 -11.10 -0.49
N ASP A 48 20.16 -11.11 -1.20
CA ASP A 48 20.34 -10.32 -2.43
C ASP A 48 19.37 -10.76 -3.54
N ASN A 49 19.17 -12.06 -3.72
CA ASN A 49 18.21 -12.61 -4.69
C ASN A 49 16.75 -12.23 -4.34
N LEU A 50 16.40 -12.23 -3.05
CA LEU A 50 15.08 -11.79 -2.59
C LEU A 50 14.87 -10.30 -2.88
N LEU A 51 15.81 -9.45 -2.48
CA LEU A 51 15.71 -8.00 -2.72
C LEU A 51 15.73 -7.65 -4.21
N LYS A 52 16.55 -8.33 -5.02
CA LYS A 52 16.53 -8.18 -6.49
C LYS A 52 15.18 -8.53 -7.08
N SER A 53 14.53 -9.58 -6.56
CA SER A 53 13.19 -9.96 -7.02
C SER A 53 12.19 -8.81 -6.92
N TYR A 54 12.25 -7.98 -5.86
CA TYR A 54 11.37 -6.82 -5.73
C TYR A 54 11.87 -5.57 -6.44
N PHE A 55 13.14 -5.21 -6.26
CA PHE A 55 13.60 -3.85 -6.55
C PHE A 55 14.44 -3.72 -7.82
N SER A 56 15.08 -4.79 -8.31
CA SER A 56 16.01 -4.65 -9.44
C SER A 56 15.29 -4.64 -10.81
N PRO A 57 15.95 -4.19 -11.88
CA PRO A 57 15.41 -4.24 -13.25
C PRO A 57 15.07 -5.65 -13.75
N GLU A 58 15.66 -6.69 -13.16
CA GLU A 58 15.35 -8.09 -13.44
C GLU A 58 14.15 -8.61 -12.62
N GLY A 59 13.68 -7.83 -11.64
CA GLY A 59 12.57 -8.13 -10.74
C GLY A 59 11.30 -7.34 -11.07
N LEU A 60 10.59 -6.93 -10.01
CA LEU A 60 9.32 -6.18 -10.09
C LEU A 60 9.51 -4.66 -10.23
N GLU A 61 10.72 -4.14 -10.05
CA GLU A 61 11.02 -2.70 -10.05
C GLU A 61 10.15 -1.87 -9.10
N PHE A 62 9.89 -2.37 -7.89
CA PHE A 62 9.19 -1.62 -6.84
C PHE A 62 9.82 -0.23 -6.63
N ASN A 63 8.98 0.80 -6.65
CA ASN A 63 9.38 2.19 -6.46
C ASN A 63 8.75 2.85 -5.22
N LEU A 64 7.83 2.17 -4.52
CA LEU A 64 7.28 2.59 -3.23
C LEU A 64 7.79 1.70 -2.09
N GLY A 65 7.92 2.28 -0.90
CA GLY A 65 8.27 1.56 0.33
C GLY A 65 7.57 2.15 1.55
N ARG A 66 6.75 1.36 2.24
CA ARG A 66 6.12 1.80 3.50
C ARG A 66 7.00 1.47 4.69
N VAL A 67 7.17 2.42 5.61
CA VAL A 67 8.04 2.27 6.79
C VAL A 67 7.23 2.61 8.04
N PRO A 68 7.00 1.64 8.95
CA PRO A 68 6.40 1.96 10.23
C PRO A 68 7.23 2.97 11.02
N ILE A 69 6.59 3.95 11.65
CA ILE A 69 7.25 4.83 12.63
C ILE A 69 7.22 4.08 13.96
N ALA A 70 8.39 3.62 14.42
CA ALA A 70 8.58 2.69 15.53
C ALA A 70 7.91 1.32 15.30
N GLY A 71 7.41 0.68 16.36
CA GLY A 71 6.86 -0.67 16.31
C GLY A 71 5.40 -0.73 15.84
N CYS A 72 5.07 -1.82 15.15
CA CYS A 72 3.73 -2.19 14.74
C CYS A 72 3.38 -3.59 15.28
N ASP A 73 2.27 -4.18 14.86
CA ASP A 73 1.94 -5.58 15.19
C ASP A 73 2.99 -6.56 14.62
N PHE A 74 3.50 -6.31 13.41
CA PHE A 74 4.64 -6.99 12.78
C PHE A 74 6.02 -6.58 13.33
N SER A 75 6.08 -6.41 14.65
CA SER A 75 7.28 -6.30 15.46
C SER A 75 7.31 -7.44 16.49
N THR A 76 8.45 -7.68 17.14
CA THR A 76 8.57 -8.72 18.18
C THR A 76 8.09 -8.27 19.56
N HIS A 77 7.92 -6.96 19.75
CA HIS A 77 7.43 -6.32 20.96
C HIS A 77 6.95 -4.90 20.63
N THR A 78 6.21 -4.28 21.55
CA THR A 78 5.80 -2.87 21.44
C THR A 78 6.95 -1.94 21.80
N TYR A 79 7.19 -0.90 21.00
CA TYR A 79 8.14 0.17 21.32
C TYR A 79 7.77 1.48 20.62
N SER A 80 8.31 2.58 21.16
CA SER A 80 8.34 3.91 20.56
C SER A 80 9.77 4.45 20.60
N TYR A 81 9.99 5.62 20.00
CA TYR A 81 11.26 6.34 20.03
C TYR A 81 11.44 7.20 21.27
N ASP A 82 10.39 7.39 22.09
CA ASP A 82 10.48 8.19 23.31
C ASP A 82 9.63 7.61 24.45
N ASN A 83 10.23 6.73 25.24
CA ASN A 83 9.57 6.06 26.37
C ASN A 83 9.73 6.81 27.70
N VAL A 84 10.36 7.99 27.72
CA VAL A 84 10.52 8.78 28.96
C VAL A 84 9.23 9.55 29.21
N SER A 85 8.51 9.17 30.28
CA SER A 85 7.22 9.78 30.61
C SER A 85 7.34 11.28 30.82
N GLY A 86 6.51 12.06 30.11
CA GLY A 86 6.45 13.51 30.22
C GLY A 86 7.57 14.25 29.48
N ASP A 87 8.32 13.59 28.57
CA ASP A 87 9.30 14.26 27.72
C ASP A 87 8.63 15.04 26.57
N GLU A 88 7.93 16.12 26.93
CA GLU A 88 7.22 17.00 25.97
C GLU A 88 8.17 17.63 24.94
N THR A 89 9.46 17.72 25.25
CA THR A 89 10.49 18.31 24.39
C THR A 89 11.18 17.30 23.47
N LEU A 90 10.88 16.01 23.62
CA LEU A 90 11.48 14.90 22.89
C LEU A 90 13.01 14.85 23.00
N GLN A 91 13.56 15.15 24.18
CA GLN A 91 15.00 15.11 24.45
C GLN A 91 15.58 13.68 24.39
N HIS A 92 14.77 12.68 24.72
CA HIS A 92 15.14 11.27 24.74
C HIS A 92 14.74 10.53 23.47
N PHE A 93 14.16 11.24 22.49
CA PHE A 93 13.82 10.67 21.18
C PHE A 93 15.05 10.05 20.53
N LYS A 94 14.96 8.75 20.22
CA LYS A 94 15.99 8.03 19.46
C LYS A 94 15.40 6.86 18.68
N LEU A 95 15.92 6.65 17.48
CA LEU A 95 15.69 5.42 16.73
C LEU A 95 16.18 4.21 17.53
N THR A 96 15.57 3.05 17.31
CA THR A 96 15.89 1.83 18.03
C THR A 96 16.76 0.89 17.19
N LYS A 97 17.18 -0.23 17.78
CA LYS A 97 18.00 -1.23 17.08
C LYS A 97 17.29 -1.78 15.84
N GLU A 98 15.96 -1.83 15.85
CA GLU A 98 15.13 -2.30 14.76
C GLU A 98 15.32 -1.43 13.50
N ASP A 99 15.37 -0.11 13.66
CA ASP A 99 15.65 0.79 12.53
C ASP A 99 17.03 0.55 11.95
N PHE A 100 18.06 0.47 12.80
CA PHE A 100 19.45 0.35 12.36
C PHE A 100 19.83 -1.05 11.87
N THR A 101 19.14 -2.09 12.34
CA THR A 101 19.43 -3.48 11.98
C THR A 101 18.60 -3.91 10.77
N TYR A 102 17.30 -3.57 10.76
CA TYR A 102 16.36 -4.10 9.79
C TYR A 102 16.02 -3.07 8.72
N LYS A 103 15.39 -1.96 9.10
CA LYS A 103 14.70 -1.08 8.15
C LYS A 103 15.67 -0.26 7.31
N ILE A 104 16.55 0.50 7.93
CA ILE A 104 17.47 1.42 7.23
C ILE A 104 18.41 0.66 6.28
N PRO A 105 19.10 -0.43 6.69
CA PRO A 105 20.00 -1.15 5.77
C PRO A 105 19.27 -1.75 4.58
N LEU A 106 18.07 -2.33 4.78
CA LEU A 106 17.29 -2.92 3.70
C LEU A 106 16.76 -1.87 2.72
N ILE A 107 16.29 -0.72 3.22
CA ILE A 107 15.87 0.40 2.36
C ILE A 107 17.05 0.89 1.50
N LYS A 108 18.24 1.08 2.11
CA LYS A 108 19.44 1.48 1.36
C LYS A 108 19.80 0.45 0.30
N ARG A 109 19.74 -0.84 0.64
CA ARG A 109 20.02 -1.92 -0.31
C ARG A 109 19.00 -1.96 -1.45
N ALA A 110 17.72 -1.71 -1.18
CA ALA A 110 16.67 -1.60 -2.20
C ALA A 110 16.95 -0.43 -3.16
N GLN A 111 17.36 0.74 -2.64
CA GLN A 111 17.75 1.91 -3.45
C GLN A 111 18.99 1.64 -4.32
N GLU A 112 19.94 0.85 -3.84
CA GLU A 112 21.14 0.46 -4.61
C GLU A 112 20.81 -0.50 -5.76
N LEU A 113 19.89 -1.43 -5.54
CA LEU A 113 19.54 -2.47 -6.50
C LEU A 113 18.65 -1.98 -7.65
N GLY A 114 17.89 -0.91 -7.43
CA GLY A 114 16.90 -0.43 -8.38
C GLY A 114 16.77 1.09 -8.40
N ASN A 115 15.63 1.57 -7.94
CA ASN A 115 15.32 2.99 -7.95
C ASN A 115 16.02 3.72 -6.80
N LYS A 116 17.08 4.48 -7.12
CA LYS A 116 17.78 5.36 -6.16
C LYS A 116 16.84 6.36 -5.48
N ASN A 117 15.72 6.69 -6.12
CA ASN A 117 14.68 7.59 -5.60
C ASN A 117 13.45 6.82 -5.11
N LEU A 118 13.63 5.65 -4.47
CA LEU A 118 12.54 4.91 -3.82
C LEU A 118 11.66 5.85 -2.99
N LEU A 119 10.37 5.90 -3.33
CA LEU A 119 9.37 6.76 -2.70
C LEU A 119 8.96 6.17 -1.35
N LEU A 120 9.60 6.65 -0.29
CA LEU A 120 9.30 6.18 1.06
C LEU A 120 8.05 6.88 1.63
N LEU A 121 7.09 6.10 2.13
CA LEU A 121 5.96 6.59 2.91
C LEU A 121 6.05 6.05 4.34
N ALA A 122 5.64 6.83 5.35
CA ALA A 122 5.63 6.37 6.74
C ALA A 122 4.29 6.59 7.42
N GLY A 123 3.93 5.67 8.32
CA GLY A 123 2.75 5.77 9.19
C GLY A 123 3.10 5.33 10.61
N ALA A 124 2.57 6.03 11.61
CA ALA A 124 2.71 5.66 13.02
C ALA A 124 1.49 4.87 13.49
N TRP A 125 1.70 3.75 14.20
CA TRP A 125 0.59 2.98 14.76
C TRP A 125 0.16 3.50 16.13
N SER A 126 1.12 3.90 16.97
CA SER A 126 0.84 4.43 18.29
C SER A 126 1.90 5.43 18.72
N PRO A 127 1.53 6.50 19.43
CA PRO A 127 2.46 7.29 20.20
C PRO A 127 2.95 6.53 21.44
N PRO A 128 3.95 7.05 22.15
CA PRO A 128 4.32 6.56 23.47
C PRO A 128 3.11 6.50 24.43
N PRO A 129 3.02 5.51 25.32
CA PRO A 129 1.87 5.34 26.21
C PRO A 129 1.56 6.57 27.06
N TRP A 130 2.58 7.30 27.54
CA TRP A 130 2.38 8.48 28.37
C TRP A 130 1.61 9.61 27.66
N MET A 131 1.61 9.64 26.32
CA MET A 131 0.82 10.58 25.53
C MET A 131 -0.66 10.21 25.38
N LYS A 132 -1.05 8.98 25.74
CA LYS A 132 -2.39 8.43 25.46
C LYS A 132 -3.29 8.43 26.68
N THR A 133 -4.59 8.57 26.46
CA THR A 133 -5.60 8.56 27.53
C THR A 133 -5.66 7.24 28.31
N ASN A 134 -5.26 6.13 27.68
CA ASN A 134 -5.27 4.80 28.28
C ASN A 134 -3.90 4.34 28.83
N ASN A 135 -2.84 5.13 28.62
CA ASN A 135 -1.46 4.78 28.98
C ASN A 135 -1.01 3.39 28.47
N ASP A 136 -1.45 2.98 27.28
CA ASP A 136 -1.11 1.69 26.66
C ASP A 136 -0.87 1.87 25.15
N TYR A 137 0.01 1.07 24.54
CA TYR A 137 0.23 1.03 23.09
C TYR A 137 -1.00 0.57 22.30
N SER A 138 -1.84 -0.28 22.89
CA SER A 138 -2.98 -0.90 22.22
C SER A 138 -4.33 -0.54 22.86
N GLY A 139 -5.42 -0.86 22.16
CA GLY A 139 -6.78 -0.75 22.67
C GLY A 139 -7.42 0.63 22.49
N PHE A 140 -8.56 0.83 23.15
CA PHE A 140 -9.31 2.08 23.09
C PHE A 140 -8.52 3.20 23.77
N GLY A 141 -8.09 4.20 22.99
CA GLY A 141 -7.24 5.26 23.50
C GLY A 141 -6.99 6.36 22.48
N PHE A 142 -7.09 7.60 22.93
CA PHE A 142 -6.86 8.80 22.13
C PHE A 142 -5.56 9.48 22.57
N LEU A 143 -5.05 10.37 21.72
CA LEU A 143 -4.00 11.29 22.11
C LEU A 143 -4.58 12.31 23.11
N LYS A 144 -3.89 12.57 24.22
CA LYS A 144 -4.28 13.65 25.13
C LYS A 144 -3.99 15.01 24.46
N GLU A 145 -4.90 15.96 24.60
CA GLU A 145 -4.83 17.26 23.90
C GLU A 145 -3.53 18.01 24.19
N GLU A 146 -3.03 17.93 25.42
CA GLU A 146 -1.76 18.56 25.82
C GLU A 146 -0.55 18.06 25.01
N TYR A 147 -0.62 16.88 24.40
CA TYR A 147 0.48 16.29 23.62
C TYR A 147 0.29 16.39 22.11
N TYR A 148 -0.71 17.14 21.62
CA TYR A 148 -0.95 17.29 20.17
C TYR A 148 0.28 17.86 19.44
N GLN A 149 0.90 18.90 20.00
CA GLN A 149 2.12 19.47 19.43
C GLN A 149 3.30 18.52 19.55
N THR A 150 3.52 17.92 20.73
CA THR A 150 4.60 16.95 20.93
C THR A 150 4.51 15.77 19.96
N TRP A 151 3.30 15.29 19.66
CA TRP A 151 3.10 14.22 18.69
C TRP A 151 3.37 14.66 17.24
N ALA A 152 3.06 15.90 16.87
CA ALA A 152 3.47 16.47 15.59
C ALA A 152 5.01 16.56 15.50
N ASP A 153 5.65 17.06 16.55
CA ASP A 153 7.12 17.17 16.63
C ASP A 153 7.79 15.80 16.58
N TYR A 154 7.17 14.75 17.13
CA TYR A 154 7.65 13.38 17.06
C TYR A 154 7.78 12.88 15.61
N HIS A 155 6.81 13.21 14.74
CA HIS A 155 6.90 12.91 13.31
C HIS A 155 8.06 13.67 12.65
N ILE A 156 8.27 14.94 13.03
CA ILE A 156 9.39 15.73 12.51
C ILE A 156 10.74 15.18 12.99
N ARG A 157 10.85 14.73 14.24
CA ARG A 157 12.04 14.07 14.79
C ARG A 157 12.35 12.74 14.07
N PHE A 158 11.32 11.98 13.72
CA PHE A 158 11.48 10.78 12.89
C PHE A 158 12.07 11.11 11.51
N LEU A 159 11.47 12.07 10.80
CA LEU A 159 11.96 12.52 9.49
C LEU A 159 13.39 13.06 9.57
N ASP A 160 13.71 13.80 10.65
CA ASP A 160 15.05 14.28 10.94
C ASP A 160 16.05 13.15 11.14
N ALA A 161 15.68 12.12 11.90
CA ALA A 161 16.55 11.00 12.21
C ALA A 161 16.85 10.15 10.96
N TYR A 162 15.84 9.80 10.16
CA TYR A 162 16.06 9.06 8.91
C TYR A 162 16.83 9.89 7.87
N LYS A 163 16.64 11.22 7.85
CA LYS A 163 17.44 12.11 6.99
C LYS A 163 18.92 12.13 7.37
N LYS A 164 19.28 12.00 8.65
CA LYS A 164 20.69 11.84 9.08
C LYS A 164 21.30 10.55 8.54
N GLU A 165 20.48 9.53 8.36
CA GLU A 165 20.85 8.25 7.75
C GLU A 165 20.84 8.28 6.23
N GLY A 166 20.56 9.44 5.60
CA GLY A 166 20.54 9.62 4.15
C GLY A 166 19.21 9.24 3.49
N LEU A 167 18.17 8.90 4.26
CA LEU A 167 16.85 8.52 3.75
C LEU A 167 15.87 9.70 3.83
N LYS A 168 15.10 9.91 2.76
CA LYS A 168 14.09 10.97 2.69
C LYS A 168 12.72 10.34 2.44
N PHE A 169 11.71 10.85 3.14
CA PHE A 169 10.33 10.42 2.94
C PHE A 169 9.63 11.28 1.90
N TRP A 170 9.01 10.59 0.94
CA TRP A 170 8.09 11.16 -0.03
C TRP A 170 6.77 11.55 0.63
N ALA A 171 6.25 10.72 1.53
CA ALA A 171 5.00 10.97 2.24
C ALA A 171 5.02 10.50 3.70
N ILE A 172 4.12 11.05 4.52
CA ILE A 172 3.70 10.49 5.80
C ILE A 172 2.17 10.43 5.84
N SER A 173 1.59 9.44 6.52
CA SER A 173 0.17 9.43 6.85
C SER A 173 -0.11 10.10 8.19
N THR A 174 -1.37 10.41 8.46
CA THR A 174 -1.85 10.93 9.75
C THR A 174 -1.80 9.90 10.89
N GLY A 175 -1.38 8.67 10.60
CA GLY A 175 -1.36 7.54 11.53
C GLY A 175 -2.15 6.36 10.98
N ASN A 176 -1.71 5.15 11.30
CA ASN A 176 -2.27 3.90 10.81
C ASN A 176 -3.61 3.58 11.49
N GLU A 177 -4.62 3.29 10.68
CA GLU A 177 -5.94 2.78 11.08
C GLU A 177 -6.55 3.48 12.30
N PRO A 178 -6.82 4.80 12.23
CA PRO A 178 -7.42 5.57 13.33
C PRO A 178 -8.69 4.94 13.92
N ALA A 179 -9.46 4.18 13.15
CA ALA A 179 -10.65 3.49 13.63
C ALA A 179 -10.33 2.41 14.67
N ASN A 180 -9.18 1.73 14.60
CA ASN A 180 -8.82 0.66 15.53
C ASN A 180 -8.60 1.14 16.96
N GLY A 181 -8.20 2.41 17.14
CA GLY A 181 -8.11 3.00 18.47
C GLY A 181 -9.47 3.42 19.07
N ILE A 182 -10.56 3.33 18.30
CA ILE A 182 -11.95 3.55 18.74
C ILE A 182 -12.70 2.21 18.85
N ILE A 183 -12.50 1.31 17.89
CA ILE A 183 -13.13 0.00 17.82
C ILE A 183 -12.03 -1.07 17.82
N PRO A 184 -11.41 -1.37 18.98
CA PRO A 184 -10.27 -2.27 19.05
C PRO A 184 -10.74 -3.73 18.94
N VAL A 185 -11.06 -4.18 17.72
CA VAL A 185 -11.41 -5.59 17.44
C VAL A 185 -10.20 -6.49 17.68
N ASN A 186 -9.01 -6.01 17.29
CA ASN A 186 -7.73 -6.65 17.51
C ASN A 186 -6.86 -5.78 18.43
N ARG A 187 -6.08 -6.41 19.31
CA ARG A 187 -5.17 -5.71 20.24
C ARG A 187 -3.75 -5.66 19.70
N PHE A 188 -3.46 -4.58 18.99
CA PHE A 188 -2.10 -4.20 18.60
C PHE A 188 -1.91 -2.68 18.71
N ASN A 189 -0.73 -2.17 18.36
CA ASN A 189 -0.42 -0.74 18.42
C ASN A 189 -1.51 0.08 17.69
N SER A 190 -2.15 1.01 18.37
CA SER A 190 -3.22 1.82 17.77
C SER A 190 -3.28 3.22 18.37
N LEU A 191 -3.79 4.19 17.61
CA LEU A 191 -4.16 5.51 18.11
C LEU A 191 -5.53 5.90 17.58
N GLY A 192 -6.47 6.11 18.50
CA GLY A 192 -7.83 6.52 18.15
C GLY A 192 -7.85 7.97 17.73
N TRP A 193 -8.51 8.25 16.61
CA TRP A 193 -8.88 9.59 16.19
C TRP A 193 -10.35 9.61 15.83
N THR A 194 -11.09 10.65 16.20
CA THR A 194 -12.33 10.99 15.48
C THR A 194 -11.96 11.84 14.27
N PRO A 195 -12.77 11.93 13.21
CA PRO A 195 -12.44 12.81 12.10
C PRO A 195 -12.35 14.29 12.54
N TYR A 196 -13.07 14.69 13.59
CA TYR A 196 -12.98 16.04 14.17
C TYR A 196 -11.66 16.29 14.90
N THR A 197 -11.21 15.35 15.73
CA THR A 197 -9.94 15.50 16.44
C THR A 197 -8.73 15.36 15.50
N GLN A 198 -8.83 14.49 14.49
CA GLN A 198 -7.81 14.38 13.44
C GLN A 198 -7.69 15.68 12.66
N ARG A 199 -8.83 16.28 12.26
CA ARG A 199 -8.89 17.60 11.62
C ARG A 199 -8.18 18.67 12.43
N THR A 200 -8.53 18.81 13.71
CA THR A 200 -7.93 19.80 14.60
C THR A 200 -6.42 19.59 14.71
N TRP A 201 -5.97 18.35 14.90
CA TRP A 201 -4.55 18.05 15.00
C TRP A 201 -3.78 18.34 13.70
N ILE A 202 -4.36 18.06 12.54
CA ILE A 202 -3.77 18.41 11.24
C ILE A 202 -3.67 19.93 11.08
N ALA A 203 -4.78 20.65 11.32
CA ALA A 203 -4.85 22.10 11.14
C ALA A 203 -3.89 22.86 12.07
N GLU A 204 -3.83 22.46 13.34
CA GLU A 204 -3.16 23.24 14.39
C GLU A 204 -1.75 22.74 14.73
N ASN A 205 -1.41 21.47 14.45
CA ASN A 205 -0.16 20.88 14.88
C ASN A 205 0.63 20.21 13.74
N LEU A 206 0.15 19.08 13.20
CA LEU A 206 0.94 18.29 12.25
C LEU A 206 1.22 19.07 10.95
N GLY A 207 0.20 19.69 10.37
CA GLY A 207 0.33 20.47 9.14
C GLY A 207 1.33 21.61 9.26
N PRO A 208 1.15 22.53 10.24
CA PRO A 208 2.12 23.60 10.50
C PRO A 208 3.52 23.08 10.82
N ALA A 209 3.66 22.05 11.66
CA ALA A 209 4.96 21.47 12.01
C ALA A 209 5.68 20.93 10.77
N LEU A 210 4.97 20.19 9.91
CA LEU A 210 5.54 19.64 8.68
C LEU A 210 5.95 20.74 7.70
N ARG A 211 5.05 21.69 7.41
CA ARG A 211 5.31 22.77 6.44
C ARG A 211 6.35 23.79 6.90
N ASN A 212 6.53 23.98 8.20
CA ASN A 212 7.58 24.86 8.75
C ASN A 212 8.92 24.14 8.96
N SER A 213 8.95 22.80 8.84
CA SER A 213 10.19 22.02 8.96
C SER A 213 11.03 22.02 7.67
N ARG A 214 12.23 21.46 7.77
CA ARG A 214 13.09 21.14 6.60
C ARG A 214 12.53 20.04 5.68
N HIS A 215 11.39 19.45 6.05
CA HIS A 215 10.68 18.41 5.30
C HIS A 215 9.36 18.91 4.70
N LYS A 216 9.20 20.22 4.54
CA LYS A 216 7.98 20.86 4.00
C LYS A 216 7.48 20.34 2.65
N LYS A 217 8.30 19.58 1.91
CA LYS A 217 7.94 18.93 0.63
C LYS A 217 7.40 17.51 0.79
N THR A 218 7.54 16.90 1.96
CA THR A 218 6.97 15.58 2.25
C THR A 218 5.46 15.71 2.25
N LYS A 219 4.80 14.82 1.51
CA LYS A 219 3.35 14.80 1.36
C LYS A 219 2.68 14.33 2.65
N LEU A 220 1.51 14.86 2.96
CA LEU A 220 0.68 14.43 4.07
C LEU A 220 -0.56 13.71 3.55
N LEU A 221 -0.74 12.45 3.94
CA LEU A 221 -1.89 11.62 3.55
C LEU A 221 -2.86 11.50 4.73
N ALA A 222 -4.13 11.82 4.49
CA ALA A 222 -5.19 11.63 5.47
C ALA A 222 -5.75 10.19 5.43
N LEU A 223 -6.52 9.84 6.46
CA LEU A 223 -7.16 8.53 6.66
C LEU A 223 -6.18 7.40 7.02
N ASP A 224 -5.58 6.72 6.04
CA ASP A 224 -4.73 5.51 6.22
C ASP A 224 -5.50 4.39 6.93
N ASP A 225 -6.70 4.11 6.42
CA ASP A 225 -7.68 3.18 6.98
C ASP A 225 -8.62 2.62 5.87
N GLN A 226 -9.58 1.80 6.26
CA GLN A 226 -10.46 1.05 5.35
C GLN A 226 -11.28 1.95 4.42
N ARG A 227 -11.48 1.48 3.19
CA ARG A 227 -12.32 2.13 2.17
C ARG A 227 -13.73 2.53 2.63
N PHE A 228 -14.36 1.76 3.53
CA PHE A 228 -15.72 2.09 4.01
C PHE A 228 -15.79 3.38 4.85
N MET A 229 -14.64 3.92 5.26
CA MET A 229 -14.52 5.21 5.91
C MET A 229 -14.70 6.38 4.92
N LEU A 230 -14.68 6.08 3.62
CA LEU A 230 -14.85 7.05 2.55
C LEU A 230 -16.31 7.22 2.12
N PRO A 231 -16.68 8.40 1.58
CA PRO A 231 -15.91 9.66 1.62
C PRO A 231 -16.10 10.41 2.96
N TRP A 232 -16.94 9.90 3.87
CA TRP A 232 -17.45 10.67 5.01
C TRP A 232 -16.35 11.13 5.97
N TRP A 233 -15.35 10.30 6.27
CA TRP A 233 -14.27 10.67 7.18
C TRP A 233 -13.44 11.83 6.63
N VAL A 234 -13.00 11.70 5.39
CA VAL A 234 -12.18 12.71 4.72
C VAL A 234 -12.95 13.99 4.43
N ASN A 235 -14.25 13.90 4.13
CA ASN A 235 -15.12 15.08 4.00
C ASN A 235 -15.22 15.87 5.31
N ILE A 236 -15.30 15.20 6.46
CA ILE A 236 -15.28 15.88 7.76
C ILE A 236 -13.90 16.48 8.03
N VAL A 237 -12.82 15.74 7.78
CA VAL A 237 -11.46 16.23 7.99
C VAL A 237 -11.16 17.46 7.13
N MET A 238 -11.51 17.43 5.85
CA MET A 238 -11.24 18.51 4.91
C MET A 238 -12.34 19.59 4.88
N SER A 239 -13.34 19.52 5.77
CA SER A 239 -14.31 20.62 5.96
C SER A 239 -13.67 21.89 6.56
N ASP A 240 -12.49 21.76 7.17
CA ASP A 240 -11.67 22.88 7.60
C ASP A 240 -10.61 23.18 6.53
N GLU A 241 -10.64 24.40 5.98
CA GLU A 241 -9.75 24.81 4.88
C GLU A 241 -8.27 24.74 5.27
N LYS A 242 -7.93 25.00 6.54
CA LYS A 242 -6.56 24.94 7.02
C LYS A 242 -6.08 23.49 7.03
N ALA A 243 -6.87 22.55 7.55
CA ALA A 243 -6.56 21.12 7.46
C ALA A 243 -6.44 20.65 6.00
N ALA A 244 -7.41 20.99 5.15
CA ALA A 244 -7.44 20.62 3.74
C ALA A 244 -6.23 21.14 2.95
N SER A 245 -5.72 22.33 3.31
CA SER A 245 -4.53 22.92 2.66
C SER A 245 -3.23 22.15 2.94
N TYR A 246 -3.18 21.40 4.03
CA TYR A 246 -2.03 20.58 4.38
C TYR A 246 -2.08 19.16 3.80
N ILE A 247 -3.26 18.68 3.43
CA ILE A 247 -3.43 17.31 2.92
C ILE A 247 -3.17 17.27 1.42
N ASP A 248 -2.26 16.38 1.01
CA ASP A 248 -1.88 16.18 -0.39
C ASP A 248 -2.63 15.01 -1.03
N GLY A 249 -3.10 14.05 -0.23
CA GLY A 249 -3.76 12.84 -0.71
C GLY A 249 -4.48 12.08 0.40
N VAL A 250 -5.14 10.99 0.03
CA VAL A 250 -5.90 10.12 0.93
C VAL A 250 -5.36 8.70 0.81
N ALA A 251 -5.01 8.12 1.96
CA ALA A 251 -4.51 6.76 2.08
C ALA A 251 -5.66 5.80 2.43
N VAL A 252 -5.73 4.65 1.76
CA VAL A 252 -6.79 3.64 1.92
C VAL A 252 -6.24 2.23 2.08
N HIS A 253 -6.93 1.41 2.88
CA HIS A 253 -6.65 0.00 3.12
C HIS A 253 -7.78 -0.89 2.59
N TRP A 254 -7.48 -2.18 2.32
CA TRP A 254 -8.36 -3.03 1.51
C TRP A 254 -9.26 -4.04 2.27
N TYR A 255 -9.10 -4.18 3.59
CA TYR A 255 -9.47 -5.43 4.27
C TYR A 255 -10.97 -5.75 4.23
N TRP A 256 -11.82 -4.78 3.93
CA TRP A 256 -13.28 -4.95 3.89
C TRP A 256 -13.89 -4.77 2.50
N ASP A 257 -13.08 -4.72 1.45
CA ASP A 257 -13.54 -4.36 0.11
C ASP A 257 -14.45 -5.40 -0.54
N GLY A 258 -14.44 -6.64 -0.03
CA GLY A 258 -15.44 -7.64 -0.39
C GLY A 258 -16.88 -7.29 0.04
N LEU A 259 -17.06 -6.33 0.96
CA LEU A 259 -18.36 -5.86 1.45
C LEU A 259 -18.72 -4.44 1.00
N PHE A 260 -17.73 -3.63 0.63
CA PHE A 260 -17.92 -2.21 0.34
C PHE A 260 -17.50 -1.89 -1.10
N PRO A 261 -18.35 -1.18 -1.87
CA PRO A 261 -18.10 -0.96 -3.29
C PRO A 261 -16.95 0.03 -3.52
N ALA A 262 -16.22 -0.18 -4.60
CA ALA A 262 -15.16 0.73 -5.05
C ALA A 262 -15.65 2.13 -5.44
N SER A 263 -16.94 2.31 -5.70
CA SER A 263 -17.52 3.64 -5.96
C SER A 263 -17.30 4.64 -4.82
N LEU A 264 -16.98 4.19 -3.61
CA LEU A 264 -16.58 5.08 -2.51
C LEU A 264 -15.28 5.84 -2.82
N LEU A 265 -14.38 5.26 -3.62
CA LEU A 265 -13.18 5.91 -4.13
C LEU A 265 -13.56 7.00 -5.14
N ASP A 266 -14.48 6.72 -6.07
CA ASP A 266 -14.98 7.71 -7.03
C ASP A 266 -15.64 8.90 -6.30
N TYR A 267 -16.53 8.64 -5.34
CA TYR A 267 -17.17 9.72 -4.57
C TYR A 267 -16.16 10.56 -3.78
N THR A 268 -15.05 9.96 -3.35
CA THR A 268 -13.97 10.68 -2.67
C THR A 268 -13.20 11.56 -3.64
N HIS A 269 -12.84 11.03 -4.81
CA HIS A 269 -12.20 11.79 -5.87
C HIS A 269 -13.08 12.96 -6.33
N ASP A 270 -14.37 12.71 -6.58
CA ASP A 270 -15.33 13.74 -7.00
C ASP A 270 -15.49 14.86 -5.95
N SER A 271 -15.38 14.51 -4.66
CA SER A 271 -15.46 15.47 -3.55
C SER A 271 -14.16 16.28 -3.37
N HIS A 272 -13.00 15.69 -3.69
CA HIS A 272 -11.67 16.27 -3.48
C HIS A 272 -10.73 15.96 -4.67
N PRO A 273 -11.01 16.48 -5.88
CA PRO A 273 -10.33 16.05 -7.11
C PRO A 273 -8.85 16.47 -7.19
N ASP A 274 -8.42 17.43 -6.35
CA ASP A 274 -7.03 17.85 -6.22
C ASP A 274 -6.19 16.92 -5.32
N LYS A 275 -6.82 15.95 -4.65
CA LYS A 275 -6.18 15.00 -3.74
C LYS A 275 -6.05 13.64 -4.43
N PHE A 276 -4.84 13.11 -4.49
CA PHE A 276 -4.64 11.77 -5.04
C PHE A 276 -5.05 10.70 -4.01
N LEU A 277 -5.52 9.55 -4.51
CA LEU A 277 -5.81 8.38 -3.69
C LEU A 277 -4.62 7.40 -3.77
N LEU A 278 -4.26 6.78 -2.66
CA LEU A 278 -3.19 5.79 -2.60
C LEU A 278 -3.62 4.61 -1.72
N ALA A 279 -3.56 3.40 -2.25
CA ALA A 279 -3.68 2.19 -1.44
C ALA A 279 -2.35 1.95 -0.71
N THR A 280 -2.35 2.13 0.61
CA THR A 280 -1.12 2.14 1.43
C THR A 280 -0.85 0.81 2.13
N GLU A 281 -1.84 -0.08 2.18
CA GLU A 281 -1.72 -1.37 2.84
C GLU A 281 -2.79 -2.36 2.36
N ALA A 282 -2.33 -3.58 2.09
CA ALA A 282 -3.18 -4.72 1.76
C ALA A 282 -2.46 -6.03 2.09
N CYS A 283 -3.17 -6.97 2.71
CA CYS A 283 -2.73 -8.37 2.85
C CYS A 283 -3.90 -9.35 3.01
N VAL A 284 -3.64 -10.62 2.76
CA VAL A 284 -4.61 -11.73 2.89
C VAL A 284 -4.27 -12.61 4.10
N GLY A 285 -5.26 -13.37 4.59
CA GLY A 285 -5.09 -14.14 5.83
C GLY A 285 -5.38 -13.31 7.08
N ASP A 286 -5.85 -12.07 6.93
CA ASP A 286 -6.17 -11.16 8.03
C ASP A 286 -7.46 -11.56 8.77
N LYS A 287 -8.35 -12.33 8.14
CA LYS A 287 -9.64 -12.66 8.74
C LYS A 287 -9.54 -13.73 9.84
N PRO A 288 -10.35 -13.62 10.91
CA PRO A 288 -10.34 -14.61 12.00
C PRO A 288 -10.83 -16.00 11.57
N TRP A 289 -11.61 -16.11 10.49
CA TRP A 289 -12.05 -17.38 9.90
C TRP A 289 -11.06 -17.97 8.88
N GLU A 290 -10.02 -17.24 8.49
CA GLU A 290 -8.92 -17.78 7.70
C GLU A 290 -7.91 -18.46 8.64
N PHE A 291 -8.12 -19.75 8.89
CA PHE A 291 -7.25 -20.54 9.77
C PHE A 291 -5.85 -20.78 9.18
N THR A 292 -5.77 -20.92 7.85
CA THR A 292 -4.50 -21.00 7.13
C THR A 292 -3.97 -19.59 6.86
N LYS A 293 -2.97 -19.17 7.63
CA LYS A 293 -2.38 -17.83 7.52
C LYS A 293 -1.47 -17.72 6.31
N VAL A 294 -0.56 -18.66 6.12
CA VAL A 294 0.27 -18.78 4.91
C VAL A 294 -0.20 -19.96 4.08
N ASP A 295 -0.59 -19.72 2.83
CA ASP A 295 -1.07 -20.75 1.89
C ASP A 295 -0.12 -20.79 0.68
N LEU A 296 0.90 -21.66 0.76
CA LEU A 296 1.96 -21.73 -0.25
C LEU A 296 1.41 -22.16 -1.61
N GLY A 297 1.56 -21.30 -2.62
CA GLY A 297 1.08 -21.54 -3.98
C GLY A 297 -0.39 -21.18 -4.21
N SER A 298 -1.03 -20.45 -3.29
CA SER A 298 -2.45 -20.10 -3.40
C SER A 298 -2.75 -19.18 -4.60
N TRP A 299 -3.28 -19.77 -5.67
CA TRP A 299 -3.70 -19.01 -6.85
C TRP A 299 -4.83 -18.03 -6.54
N THR A 300 -5.76 -18.42 -5.65
CA THR A 300 -6.89 -17.57 -5.23
C THR A 300 -6.42 -16.29 -4.54
N ARG A 301 -5.33 -16.34 -3.76
CA ARG A 301 -4.72 -15.13 -3.17
C ARG A 301 -4.10 -14.23 -4.23
N GLY A 302 -3.45 -14.80 -5.25
CA GLY A 302 -3.01 -14.03 -6.43
C GLY A 302 -4.19 -13.39 -7.18
N GLU A 303 -5.31 -14.11 -7.32
CA GLU A 303 -6.54 -13.58 -7.94
C GLU A 303 -7.15 -12.44 -7.13
N ALA A 304 -7.08 -12.48 -5.80
CA ALA A 304 -7.52 -11.38 -4.93
C ALA A 304 -6.70 -10.10 -5.15
N TYR A 305 -5.37 -10.21 -5.21
CA TYR A 305 -4.48 -9.07 -5.54
C TYR A 305 -4.79 -8.51 -6.93
N MET A 306 -5.00 -9.36 -7.93
CA MET A 306 -5.33 -8.90 -9.28
C MET A 306 -6.69 -8.20 -9.38
N GLU A 307 -7.74 -8.75 -8.75
CA GLU A 307 -9.07 -8.11 -8.76
C GLU A 307 -9.00 -6.75 -8.09
N ASP A 308 -8.35 -6.66 -6.92
CA ASP A 308 -8.28 -5.42 -6.15
C ASP A 308 -7.44 -4.35 -6.85
N ILE A 309 -6.22 -4.66 -7.31
CA ILE A 309 -5.38 -3.66 -7.98
C ILE A 309 -6.05 -3.15 -9.26
N ILE A 310 -6.73 -4.02 -10.04
CA ILE A 310 -7.51 -3.55 -11.21
C ILE A 310 -8.63 -2.64 -10.76
N GLN A 311 -9.35 -3.00 -9.71
CA GLN A 311 -10.46 -2.20 -9.18
C GLN A 311 -9.96 -0.82 -8.72
N ASP A 312 -8.95 -0.77 -7.87
CA ASP A 312 -8.34 0.46 -7.37
C ASP A 312 -7.88 1.38 -8.50
N MET A 313 -7.12 0.84 -9.44
CA MET A 313 -6.65 1.60 -10.60
C MET A 313 -7.80 2.06 -11.51
N SER A 314 -8.93 1.33 -11.50
CA SER A 314 -10.16 1.72 -12.21
C SER A 314 -10.96 2.80 -11.48
N HIS A 315 -10.59 3.15 -10.24
CA HIS A 315 -11.29 4.08 -9.36
C HIS A 315 -10.33 5.11 -8.74
N TRP A 316 -9.53 5.76 -9.58
CA TRP A 316 -8.66 6.91 -9.27
C TRP A 316 -7.49 6.65 -8.30
N VAL A 317 -7.30 5.43 -7.81
CA VAL A 317 -6.14 5.08 -6.98
C VAL A 317 -4.87 5.17 -7.83
N SER A 318 -3.89 5.90 -7.32
CA SER A 318 -2.67 6.27 -8.04
C SER A 318 -1.51 5.32 -7.72
N GLY A 319 -1.65 4.40 -6.79
CA GLY A 319 -0.59 3.45 -6.44
C GLY A 319 -1.06 2.46 -5.39
N TRP A 320 -0.32 1.37 -5.25
CA TRP A 320 -0.73 0.24 -4.41
C TRP A 320 0.46 -0.37 -3.67
N VAL A 321 0.34 -0.48 -2.35
CA VAL A 321 1.43 -0.92 -1.47
C VAL A 321 1.00 -2.19 -0.73
N ASP A 322 1.71 -3.28 -1.00
CA ASP A 322 1.59 -4.55 -0.27
C ASP A 322 1.98 -4.35 1.19
N TRP A 323 1.55 -5.27 2.04
CA TRP A 323 1.95 -5.24 3.44
C TRP A 323 3.39 -5.72 3.64
N ASN A 324 3.62 -6.78 4.41
CA ASN A 324 4.97 -7.24 4.70
C ASN A 324 5.68 -7.72 3.42
N LEU A 325 6.83 -7.12 3.09
CA LEU A 325 7.66 -7.58 1.95
C LEU A 325 8.02 -9.07 2.03
N ALA A 326 8.21 -9.59 3.25
CA ALA A 326 8.45 -11.00 3.50
C ALA A 326 7.96 -11.42 4.89
N LEU A 327 7.46 -12.65 5.02
CA LEU A 327 7.12 -13.29 6.30
C LEU A 327 7.69 -14.72 6.35
N ASP A 328 7.69 -15.36 7.51
CA ASP A 328 8.05 -16.78 7.64
C ASP A 328 6.88 -17.71 7.27
N LEU A 329 7.12 -19.02 7.33
CA LEU A 329 6.12 -20.08 7.12
C LEU A 329 4.89 -20.00 8.04
N THR A 330 4.93 -19.21 9.11
CA THR A 330 3.80 -18.99 10.04
C THR A 330 3.04 -17.70 9.77
N GLY A 331 3.58 -16.81 8.92
CA GLY A 331 3.03 -15.49 8.68
C GLY A 331 3.49 -14.44 9.70
N GLY A 332 4.66 -14.63 10.31
CA GLY A 332 5.22 -13.78 11.35
C GLY A 332 6.67 -13.35 11.10
N PRO A 333 7.37 -12.85 12.14
CA PRO A 333 6.90 -12.69 13.53
C PRO A 333 5.87 -11.55 13.70
N ASN A 334 4.97 -11.69 14.67
CA ASN A 334 3.98 -10.67 15.04
C ASN A 334 3.68 -10.77 16.54
N TRP A 335 3.94 -9.71 17.32
CA TRP A 335 3.82 -9.78 18.80
C TRP A 335 2.38 -9.95 19.27
N ALA A 336 1.41 -9.49 18.47
CA ALA A 336 -0.01 -9.63 18.73
C ALA A 336 -0.60 -10.95 18.20
N ARG A 337 0.22 -11.81 17.58
CA ARG A 337 -0.19 -13.07 16.91
C ARG A 337 -1.21 -12.85 15.78
N ASN A 338 -1.19 -11.67 15.17
CA ASN A 338 -2.01 -11.30 14.02
C ASN A 338 -1.33 -11.73 12.71
N PHE A 339 -1.09 -13.03 12.55
CA PHE A 339 -0.35 -13.56 11.40
C PHE A 339 -1.18 -13.46 10.11
N VAL A 340 -0.49 -13.19 8.99
CA VAL A 340 -1.07 -13.03 7.64
C VAL A 340 -0.14 -13.66 6.60
N ASP A 341 -0.56 -13.74 5.33
CA ASP A 341 0.31 -14.15 4.23
C ASP A 341 1.18 -12.96 3.75
N ALA A 342 2.19 -13.26 2.94
CA ALA A 342 3.00 -12.25 2.25
C ALA A 342 3.33 -12.72 0.83
N ALA A 343 3.61 -11.79 -0.08
CA ALA A 343 4.01 -12.14 -1.45
C ALA A 343 5.30 -12.99 -1.52
N VAL A 344 6.17 -12.90 -0.51
CA VAL A 344 7.34 -13.77 -0.34
C VAL A 344 7.36 -14.40 1.04
N ILE A 345 7.54 -15.73 1.08
CA ILE A 345 7.64 -16.51 2.32
C ILE A 345 9.06 -17.04 2.48
N VAL A 346 9.68 -16.79 3.62
CA VAL A 346 11.05 -17.21 3.95
C VAL A 346 11.03 -18.52 4.73
N ASN A 347 11.84 -19.48 4.27
CA ASN A 347 12.17 -20.69 5.00
C ASN A 347 13.66 -20.67 5.37
N ALA A 348 13.96 -20.06 6.52
CA ALA A 348 15.32 -19.84 6.97
C ALA A 348 16.12 -21.13 7.21
N THR A 349 15.46 -22.22 7.67
CA THR A 349 16.13 -23.49 7.96
C THR A 349 16.65 -24.18 6.69
N ALA A 350 15.99 -23.94 5.56
CA ALA A 350 16.41 -24.39 4.24
C ALA A 350 17.19 -23.32 3.44
N ASN A 351 17.38 -22.11 3.98
CA ASN A 351 18.00 -20.97 3.31
C ASN A 351 17.36 -20.67 1.93
N GLU A 352 16.03 -20.72 1.89
CA GLU A 352 15.26 -20.48 0.67
C GLU A 352 14.07 -19.55 0.93
N PHE A 353 13.48 -19.04 -0.15
CA PHE A 353 12.24 -18.27 -0.09
C PHE A 353 11.33 -18.66 -1.24
N TYR A 354 10.03 -18.59 -1.02
CA TYR A 354 8.98 -18.89 -1.98
C TYR A 354 8.34 -17.60 -2.45
N LYS A 355 8.31 -17.40 -3.78
CA LYS A 355 7.56 -16.31 -4.41
C LYS A 355 6.14 -16.81 -4.66
N GLN A 356 5.18 -16.27 -3.93
CA GLN A 356 3.77 -16.67 -3.99
C GLN A 356 3.11 -16.17 -5.29
N PRO A 357 1.95 -16.72 -5.72
CA PRO A 357 1.17 -16.15 -6.82
C PRO A 357 0.88 -14.65 -6.68
N MET A 358 0.74 -14.14 -5.44
CA MET A 358 0.60 -12.70 -5.13
C MET A 358 1.80 -11.87 -5.63
N PHE A 359 3.03 -12.40 -5.53
CA PHE A 359 4.23 -11.74 -6.06
C PHE A 359 4.11 -11.52 -7.58
N TYR A 360 3.64 -12.51 -8.31
CA TYR A 360 3.50 -12.41 -9.75
C TYR A 360 2.31 -11.51 -10.14
N ALA A 361 1.22 -11.55 -9.39
CA ALA A 361 0.11 -10.60 -9.53
C ALA A 361 0.60 -9.13 -9.41
N LEU A 362 1.35 -8.81 -8.35
CA LEU A 362 2.00 -7.50 -8.19
C LEU A 362 2.91 -7.17 -9.39
N GLY A 363 3.63 -8.16 -9.90
CA GLY A 363 4.52 -8.02 -11.05
C GLY A 363 3.81 -7.64 -12.35
N HIS A 364 2.56 -8.05 -12.55
CA HIS A 364 1.78 -7.64 -13.74
C HIS A 364 1.53 -6.12 -13.80
N PHE A 365 1.61 -5.41 -12.66
CA PHE A 365 1.49 -3.96 -12.58
C PHE A 365 2.85 -3.29 -12.40
N SER A 366 3.53 -3.56 -11.29
CA SER A 366 4.78 -2.89 -10.89
C SER A 366 5.85 -2.87 -11.99
N LYS A 367 6.07 -4.01 -12.66
CA LYS A 367 7.09 -4.14 -13.71
C LYS A 367 6.73 -3.41 -15.01
N PHE A 368 5.44 -3.25 -15.30
CA PHE A 368 4.98 -2.80 -16.61
C PHE A 368 4.31 -1.42 -16.60
N VAL A 369 3.96 -0.90 -15.43
CA VAL A 369 3.31 0.40 -15.23
C VAL A 369 4.22 1.28 -14.38
N PRO A 370 5.31 1.84 -14.96
CA PRO A 370 6.25 2.67 -14.22
C PRO A 370 5.61 3.98 -13.75
N GLU A 371 6.26 4.63 -12.78
CA GLU A 371 5.89 5.97 -12.29
C GLU A 371 5.65 6.96 -13.44
N GLY A 372 4.57 7.72 -13.36
CA GLY A 372 4.15 8.68 -14.38
C GLY A 372 3.35 8.07 -15.53
N SER A 373 3.10 6.75 -15.54
CA SER A 373 2.09 6.17 -16.42
C SER A 373 0.72 6.79 -16.14
N VAL A 374 -0.09 7.01 -17.16
CA VAL A 374 -1.43 7.60 -17.02
C VAL A 374 -2.47 6.55 -17.37
N ARG A 375 -3.48 6.33 -16.52
CA ARG A 375 -4.58 5.44 -16.87
C ARG A 375 -5.36 6.04 -18.04
N VAL A 376 -5.65 5.21 -19.04
CA VAL A 376 -6.50 5.56 -20.18
C VAL A 376 -7.81 4.76 -20.15
N GLU A 377 -8.83 5.26 -20.85
CA GLU A 377 -10.14 4.63 -20.80
C GLU A 377 -10.18 3.27 -21.49
N VAL A 378 -10.86 2.31 -20.84
CA VAL A 378 -11.16 1.00 -21.41
C VAL A 378 -12.64 0.65 -21.28
N GLY A 379 -13.26 0.32 -22.42
CA GLY A 379 -14.64 -0.14 -22.49
C GLY A 379 -14.73 -1.62 -22.84
N LEU A 380 -15.38 -2.42 -22.00
CA LEU A 380 -15.68 -3.83 -22.29
C LEU A 380 -17.12 -3.97 -22.80
N SER A 381 -17.29 -4.67 -23.94
CA SER A 381 -18.59 -4.78 -24.61
C SER A 381 -19.68 -5.54 -23.83
N THR A 382 -19.30 -6.31 -22.80
CA THR A 382 -20.20 -7.19 -22.03
C THR A 382 -19.66 -7.45 -20.61
N ASN A 383 -20.54 -7.67 -19.63
CA ASN A 383 -20.15 -8.05 -18.26
C ASN A 383 -19.81 -9.55 -18.18
N THR A 384 -18.51 -9.90 -18.29
CA THR A 384 -18.10 -11.29 -18.54
C THR A 384 -16.87 -11.75 -17.77
N GLY A 385 -16.70 -11.45 -16.49
CA GLY A 385 -15.63 -12.07 -15.67
C GLY A 385 -14.16 -11.84 -16.10
N ILE A 386 -13.93 -11.16 -17.22
CA ILE A 386 -12.66 -10.54 -17.57
C ILE A 386 -12.65 -9.18 -16.92
N ARG A 387 -11.59 -8.89 -16.19
CA ARG A 387 -11.24 -7.56 -15.73
C ARG A 387 -10.10 -7.02 -16.57
N ALA A 388 -10.12 -5.72 -16.83
CA ALA A 388 -9.06 -5.07 -17.56
C ALA A 388 -8.88 -3.63 -17.09
N VAL A 389 -7.63 -3.16 -17.12
CA VAL A 389 -7.25 -1.76 -16.96
C VAL A 389 -6.13 -1.46 -17.96
N ALA A 390 -6.07 -0.23 -18.48
CA ALA A 390 -5.02 0.17 -19.41
C ALA A 390 -4.35 1.48 -19.00
N PHE A 391 -3.08 1.59 -19.38
CA PHE A 391 -2.22 2.73 -19.09
C PHE A 391 -1.43 3.12 -20.32
N ARG A 392 -1.13 4.41 -20.45
CA ARG A 392 -0.08 4.91 -21.32
C ARG A 392 1.16 5.19 -20.48
N ALA A 393 2.21 4.41 -20.69
CA ALA A 393 3.50 4.60 -20.03
C ALA A 393 4.22 5.87 -20.55
N PRO A 394 5.17 6.45 -19.80
CA PRO A 394 5.95 7.61 -20.25
C PRO A 394 6.71 7.38 -21.56
N SER A 395 7.01 6.13 -21.91
CA SER A 395 7.61 5.74 -23.19
C SER A 395 6.65 5.85 -24.39
N GLY A 396 5.36 6.13 -24.16
CA GLY A 396 4.30 6.10 -25.16
C GLY A 396 3.66 4.72 -25.35
N CYS A 397 4.19 3.67 -24.73
CA CYS A 397 3.65 2.30 -24.78
C CYS A 397 2.28 2.23 -24.11
N ILE A 398 1.32 1.55 -24.75
CA ILE A 398 0.06 1.16 -24.12
C ILE A 398 0.25 -0.19 -23.42
N VAL A 399 -0.13 -0.22 -22.14
CA VAL A 399 -0.05 -1.40 -21.27
C VAL A 399 -1.47 -1.76 -20.89
N ILE A 400 -1.92 -2.96 -21.25
CA ILE A 400 -3.23 -3.50 -20.85
C ILE A 400 -3.01 -4.70 -19.96
N ILE A 401 -3.60 -4.67 -18.76
CA ILE A 401 -3.56 -5.78 -17.82
C ILE A 401 -4.93 -6.44 -17.81
N PHE A 402 -4.96 -7.75 -18.02
CA PHE A 402 -6.15 -8.58 -17.97
C PHE A 402 -6.08 -9.57 -16.82
N TYR A 403 -7.22 -9.76 -16.16
CA TYR A 403 -7.48 -10.90 -15.28
C TYR A 403 -8.67 -11.68 -15.81
N ASN A 404 -8.44 -12.96 -16.15
CA ASN A 404 -9.49 -13.89 -16.52
C ASN A 404 -9.86 -14.81 -15.36
N ARG A 405 -11.02 -14.58 -14.74
CA ARG A 405 -11.53 -15.43 -13.65
C ARG A 405 -12.16 -16.74 -14.14
N TYR A 406 -12.42 -16.88 -15.44
CA TYR A 406 -13.08 -18.07 -15.95
C TYR A 406 -12.14 -19.25 -16.05
N ASN A 407 -12.71 -20.44 -15.90
CA ASN A 407 -12.02 -21.70 -16.18
C ASN A 407 -12.03 -22.08 -17.68
N ARG A 408 -12.08 -21.08 -18.58
CA ARG A 408 -11.98 -21.25 -20.03
C ARG A 408 -11.24 -20.08 -20.66
N ASP A 409 -10.61 -20.35 -21.79
CA ASP A 409 -9.91 -19.33 -22.57
C ASP A 409 -10.95 -18.41 -23.24
N ILE A 410 -10.67 -17.11 -23.24
CA ILE A 410 -11.55 -16.10 -23.82
C ILE A 410 -10.81 -15.38 -24.95
N PRO A 411 -11.26 -15.51 -26.21
CA PRO A 411 -10.74 -14.69 -27.29
C PRO A 411 -11.20 -13.24 -27.09
N VAL A 412 -10.25 -12.32 -27.04
CA VAL A 412 -10.49 -10.88 -26.88
C VAL A 412 -10.01 -10.15 -28.13
N THR A 413 -10.87 -9.33 -28.71
CA THR A 413 -10.51 -8.38 -29.76
C THR A 413 -10.27 -7.03 -29.11
N ILE A 414 -9.03 -6.58 -29.09
CA ILE A 414 -8.65 -5.23 -28.63
C ILE A 414 -8.80 -4.30 -29.82
N SER A 415 -9.49 -3.18 -29.63
CA SER A 415 -9.67 -2.12 -30.61
C SER A 415 -9.18 -0.82 -29.99
N ASP A 416 -8.05 -0.33 -30.50
CA ASP A 416 -7.42 0.92 -30.07
C ASP A 416 -7.70 2.02 -31.10
N SER A 417 -7.98 3.24 -30.62
CA SER A 417 -8.35 4.37 -31.46
C SER A 417 -7.29 4.73 -32.52
N ASP A 418 -6.03 4.44 -32.24
CA ASP A 418 -4.88 4.92 -33.03
C ASP A 418 -4.23 3.80 -33.83
N THR A 419 -4.17 2.58 -33.27
CA THR A 419 -3.46 1.44 -33.89
C THR A 419 -4.37 0.39 -34.54
N GLY A 420 -5.69 0.54 -34.46
CA GLY A 420 -6.66 -0.40 -35.02
C GLY A 420 -6.93 -1.59 -34.10
N SER A 421 -7.29 -2.75 -34.68
CA SER A 421 -7.75 -3.90 -33.91
C SER A 421 -6.89 -5.15 -34.10
N PHE A 422 -6.65 -5.88 -33.00
CA PHE A 422 -5.99 -7.18 -33.00
C PHE A 422 -6.66 -8.14 -32.02
N LYS A 423 -6.40 -9.44 -32.17
CA LYS A 423 -6.98 -10.49 -31.33
C LYS A 423 -5.92 -11.15 -30.47
N ILE A 424 -6.26 -11.40 -29.23
CA ILE A 424 -5.48 -12.20 -28.30
C ILE A 424 -6.35 -13.31 -27.73
N MET A 425 -5.69 -14.33 -27.16
CA MET A 425 -6.36 -15.33 -26.34
C MET A 425 -5.98 -15.08 -24.88
N VAL A 426 -6.96 -14.70 -24.06
CA VAL A 426 -6.76 -14.58 -22.61
C VAL A 426 -7.07 -15.94 -21.99
N THR A 427 -6.04 -16.66 -21.58
CA THR A 427 -6.17 -18.06 -21.13
C THR A 427 -6.97 -18.16 -19.83
N ARG A 428 -7.53 -19.33 -19.54
CA ARG A 428 -8.31 -19.58 -18.31
C ARG A 428 -7.50 -19.26 -17.05
N ARG A 429 -8.15 -18.73 -16.00
CA ARG A 429 -7.56 -18.44 -14.68
C ARG A 429 -6.15 -17.86 -14.82
N SER A 430 -6.03 -16.74 -15.52
CA SER A 430 -4.73 -16.18 -15.89
C SER A 430 -4.68 -14.66 -15.73
N PHE A 431 -3.45 -14.17 -15.58
CA PHE A 431 -3.08 -12.77 -15.59
C PHE A 431 -2.26 -12.52 -16.85
N ASN A 432 -2.59 -11.49 -17.61
CA ASN A 432 -1.89 -11.18 -18.86
C ASN A 432 -1.59 -9.69 -18.90
N THR A 433 -0.36 -9.33 -19.22
CA THR A 433 0.01 -7.94 -19.52
C THR A 433 0.41 -7.85 -20.98
N ILE A 434 -0.28 -6.98 -21.73
CA ILE A 434 -0.07 -6.76 -23.16
C ILE A 434 0.54 -5.38 -23.33
N LEU A 435 1.65 -5.31 -24.07
CA LEU A 435 2.36 -4.08 -24.41
C LEU A 435 2.35 -3.89 -25.91
N TYR A 436 1.97 -2.70 -26.37
CA TYR A 436 2.03 -2.31 -27.79
C TYR A 436 2.19 -0.80 -27.94
N TRP A 437 2.57 -0.35 -29.13
CA TRP A 437 2.89 1.05 -29.46
C TRP A 437 1.89 1.59 -30.46
#